data_AF-J9FKL9-F1
#
_entry.id   AF-J9FKL9-F1
#
_cell.length_a   1.000
_cell.length_b   1.000
_cell.length_c   1.000
_cell.angle_alpha   90.00
_cell.angle_beta   90.00
_cell.angle_gamma   90.00
#
_symmetry.space_group_name_H-M   'P 1'
#
loop_
_entity.id
_entity.type
_entity.pdbx_description
1 polymer ?
#
loop_
_entity_poly.entity_id
_entity_poly.type
_entity_poly.pdbx_seq_one_letter_code
_entity_poly.pdbx_strand_id
1 'polypeptide(L)'
;MLHGLLISQVKDYEECIHLADAFLPYVDNWAVCDIMAPKCFAKHKDKLLAKIATWVKSPHTYTCRFGIKTLMSLYLDDDFKQEYLDIVTSVKRDAYYVKMMVAWFFATALAKQWEQTIPYIEQKRLAPWTHNKTIQKAIESYRITSEQKAFLKPLKIKG
;
A
#
# COMPACT_ATOMS: atom_id res chain seq x y z
N MET A 1 5.54 18.05 -7.07
CA MET A 1 5.40 16.94 -8.05
C MET A 1 6.71 16.69 -8.81
N LEU A 2 7.27 17.68 -9.51
CA LEU A 2 8.54 17.53 -10.25
C LEU A 2 9.68 16.95 -9.40
N HIS A 3 9.85 17.41 -8.16
CA HIS A 3 10.88 16.88 -7.24
C HIS A 3 10.78 15.35 -7.05
N GLY A 4 9.58 14.81 -6.76
CA GLY A 4 9.39 13.36 -6.65
C GLY A 4 9.66 12.59 -7.95
N LEU A 5 9.37 13.18 -9.11
CA LEU A 5 9.70 12.60 -10.42
C LEU A 5 11.22 12.55 -10.66
N LEU A 6 11.95 13.59 -10.26
CA LEU A 6 13.42 13.65 -10.33
C LEU A 6 14.06 12.61 -9.41
N ILE A 7 13.60 12.52 -8.15
CA ILE A 7 14.04 11.46 -7.21
C ILE A 7 13.81 10.08 -7.83
N SER A 8 12.70 9.89 -8.56
CA SER A 8 12.37 8.62 -9.19
C SER A 8 13.31 8.21 -10.33
N GLN A 9 14.10 9.14 -10.88
CA GLN A 9 15.12 8.85 -11.90
C GLN A 9 16.51 8.58 -11.31
N VAL A 10 16.71 8.78 -10.00
CA VAL A 10 17.98 8.48 -9.33
C VAL A 10 18.25 6.98 -9.40
N LYS A 11 19.45 6.62 -9.89
CA LYS A 11 19.86 5.23 -10.11
C LYS A 11 20.54 4.62 -8.89
N ASP A 12 21.28 5.43 -8.16
CA ASP A 12 21.93 5.01 -6.93
C ASP A 12 20.88 4.82 -5.83
N TYR A 13 20.96 3.69 -5.14
CA TYR A 13 19.96 3.32 -4.15
C TYR A 13 20.05 4.17 -2.88
N GLU A 14 21.25 4.34 -2.34
CA GLU A 14 21.46 5.03 -1.07
C GLU A 14 21.13 6.52 -1.21
N GLU A 15 21.55 7.15 -2.31
CA GLU A 15 21.20 8.53 -2.63
C GLU A 15 19.69 8.71 -2.85
N CYS A 16 19.04 7.74 -3.50
CA CYS A 16 17.59 7.81 -3.68
C CYS A 16 16.83 7.73 -2.35
N ILE A 17 17.28 6.86 -1.41
CA ILE A 17 16.72 6.80 -0.06
C ILE A 17 16.91 8.13 0.67
N HIS A 18 18.13 8.69 0.63
CA HIS A 18 18.44 9.96 1.28
C HIS A 18 17.56 11.09 0.77
N LEU A 19 17.45 11.24 -0.56
CA LEU A 19 16.60 12.26 -1.17
C LEU A 19 15.11 12.03 -0.88
N ALA A 20 14.64 10.79 -0.90
CA ALA A 20 13.26 10.46 -0.54
C ALA A 20 12.96 10.83 0.92
N ASP A 21 13.83 10.48 1.86
CA ASP A 21 13.67 10.83 3.27
C ASP A 21 13.69 12.34 3.51
N ALA A 22 14.56 13.07 2.81
CA ALA A 22 14.62 14.52 2.90
C ALA A 22 13.35 15.18 2.32
N PHE A 23 12.75 14.59 1.29
CA PHE A 23 11.60 15.18 0.60
C PHE A 23 10.25 14.83 1.24
N LEU A 24 10.07 13.61 1.76
CA LEU A 24 8.79 13.11 2.29
C LEU A 24 8.14 14.00 3.37
N PRO A 25 8.87 14.64 4.30
CA PRO A 25 8.29 15.55 5.29
C PRO A 25 7.57 16.76 4.69
N TYR A 26 7.93 17.15 3.46
CA TYR A 26 7.32 18.29 2.75
C TYR A 26 6.14 17.88 1.87
N VAL A 27 5.80 16.59 1.81
CA VAL A 27 4.67 16.10 1.00
C VAL A 27 3.38 16.27 1.80
N ASP A 28 2.43 17.01 1.21
CA ASP A 28 1.15 17.38 1.81
C ASP A 28 -0.07 16.87 1.02
N ASN A 29 0.17 16.10 -0.06
CA ASN A 29 -0.89 15.59 -0.92
C ASN A 29 -0.55 14.20 -1.48
N TRP A 30 -1.61 13.43 -1.76
CA TRP A 30 -1.48 12.03 -2.17
C TRP A 30 -0.85 11.87 -3.55
N ALA A 31 -1.06 12.82 -4.46
CA ALA A 31 -0.57 12.73 -5.82
C ALA A 31 0.96 12.80 -5.88
N VAL A 32 1.57 13.65 -5.03
CA VAL A 32 3.02 13.81 -4.97
C VAL A 32 3.72 12.58 -4.38
N CYS A 33 3.17 11.93 -3.34
CA CYS A 33 3.78 10.68 -2.85
C CYS A 33 3.53 9.51 -3.80
N ASP A 34 2.36 9.41 -4.42
CA ASP A 34 2.00 8.25 -5.25
C ASP A 34 2.73 8.23 -6.61
N ILE A 35 3.07 9.41 -7.16
CA ILE A 35 3.82 9.53 -8.42
C ILE A 35 5.32 9.29 -8.23
N MET A 36 5.83 9.43 -7.00
CA MET A 36 7.21 9.14 -6.68
C MET A 36 7.38 7.62 -6.64
N ALA A 37 8.00 7.06 -7.68
CA ALA A 37 8.20 5.62 -7.83
C ALA A 37 9.63 5.35 -8.34
N PRO A 38 10.63 5.38 -7.45
CA PRO A 38 12.01 5.19 -7.85
C PRO A 38 12.29 3.84 -8.48
N LYS A 39 12.84 3.85 -9.69
CA LYS A 39 13.11 2.61 -10.45
C LYS A 39 14.21 1.76 -9.82
N CYS A 40 15.15 2.38 -9.10
CA CYS A 40 16.25 1.68 -8.43
C CYS A 40 15.75 0.74 -7.32
N PHE A 41 14.57 1.00 -6.73
CA PHE A 41 13.99 0.21 -5.65
C PHE A 41 13.72 -1.25 -6.04
N ALA A 42 13.28 -1.49 -7.28
CA ALA A 42 13.01 -2.84 -7.77
C ALA A 42 14.26 -3.74 -7.80
N LYS A 43 15.47 -3.16 -7.84
CA LYS A 43 16.75 -3.90 -7.84
C LYS A 43 17.32 -4.13 -6.44
N HIS A 44 16.71 -3.56 -5.41
CA HIS A 44 17.23 -3.54 -4.03
C HIS A 44 16.15 -3.93 -3.01
N LYS A 45 15.27 -4.87 -3.37
CA LYS A 45 14.10 -5.24 -2.56
C LYS A 45 14.49 -5.68 -1.14
N ASP A 46 15.51 -6.51 -0.99
CA ASP A 46 15.93 -7.01 0.33
C ASP A 46 16.27 -5.89 1.33
N LYS A 47 17.04 -4.88 0.88
CA LYS A 47 17.37 -3.71 1.71
C LYS A 47 16.17 -2.78 1.91
N LEU A 48 15.37 -2.61 0.85
CA LEU A 48 14.25 -1.68 0.83
C LEU A 48 13.14 -2.08 1.80
N LEU A 49 12.92 -3.37 2.04
CA LEU A 49 11.86 -3.82 2.94
C LEU A 49 12.01 -3.25 4.36
N ALA A 50 13.23 -3.24 4.91
CA ALA A 50 13.53 -2.64 6.21
C ALA A 50 13.17 -1.14 6.21
N LYS A 51 13.49 -0.43 5.13
CA LYS A 51 13.18 0.98 5.00
C LYS A 51 11.67 1.24 4.87
N ILE A 52 10.96 0.44 4.10
CA ILE A 52 9.49 0.51 3.99
C ILE A 52 8.84 0.37 5.36
N ALA A 53 9.30 -0.55 6.21
CA ALA A 53 8.77 -0.72 7.55
C ALA A 53 8.92 0.56 8.40
N THR A 54 9.98 1.36 8.19
CA THR A 54 10.13 2.67 8.84
C THR A 54 9.13 3.70 8.32
N TRP A 55 8.94 3.78 6.99
CA TRP A 55 7.98 4.71 6.39
C TRP A 55 6.54 4.38 6.81
N VAL A 56 6.14 3.11 6.79
CA VAL A 56 4.80 2.64 7.20
C VAL A 56 4.48 3.04 8.65
N LYS A 57 5.48 3.03 9.55
CA LYS A 57 5.32 3.41 10.95
C LYS A 57 5.36 4.92 11.19
N SER A 58 5.77 5.71 10.19
CA SER A 58 5.88 7.17 10.31
C SER A 58 4.59 7.82 10.83
N PRO A 59 4.68 8.82 11.72
CA PRO A 59 3.51 9.61 12.13
C PRO A 59 3.00 10.53 11.01
N HIS A 60 3.82 10.82 9.99
CA HIS A 60 3.44 11.67 8.88
C HIS A 60 2.57 10.90 7.86
N THR A 61 1.36 11.39 7.62
CA THR A 61 0.34 10.80 6.74
C THR A 61 0.90 10.35 5.39
N TYR A 62 1.64 11.21 4.70
CA TYR A 62 2.11 10.94 3.34
C TYR A 62 3.39 10.08 3.30
N THR A 63 4.22 10.13 4.34
CA THR A 63 5.32 9.17 4.53
C THR A 63 4.78 7.75 4.76
N CYS A 64 3.79 7.60 5.65
CA CYS A 64 3.10 6.33 5.87
C CYS A 64 2.47 5.80 4.59
N ARG A 65 1.73 6.66 3.88
CA ARG A 65 1.12 6.32 2.58
C ARG A 65 2.17 5.88 1.56
N PHE A 66 3.28 6.61 1.45
CA PHE A 66 4.39 6.26 0.55
C PHE A 66 4.95 4.87 0.86
N GLY A 67 5.20 4.55 2.13
CA GLY A 67 5.65 3.21 2.55
C GLY A 67 4.68 2.10 2.10
N ILE A 68 3.38 2.27 2.37
CA ILE A 68 2.36 1.28 1.97
C ILE A 68 2.28 1.18 0.44
N LYS A 69 2.35 2.30 -0.28
CA LYS A 69 2.32 2.34 -1.74
C LYS A 69 3.53 1.65 -2.37
N THR A 70 4.73 1.87 -1.83
CA THR A 70 5.95 1.20 -2.28
C THR A 70 5.88 -0.31 -2.03
N LEU A 71 5.38 -0.74 -0.85
CA LEU A 71 5.13 -2.15 -0.55
C LEU A 71 4.15 -2.77 -1.57
N MET A 72 3.01 -2.12 -1.80
CA MET A 72 1.98 -2.56 -2.76
C MET A 72 2.54 -2.76 -4.17
N SER A 73 3.45 -1.89 -4.58
CA SER A 73 3.90 -1.81 -5.98
C SER A 73 5.02 -2.79 -6.31
N LEU A 74 5.78 -3.26 -5.31
CA LEU A 74 6.98 -4.08 -5.51
C LEU A 74 6.86 -5.50 -4.96
N TYR A 75 5.93 -5.77 -4.04
CA TYR A 75 5.92 -6.99 -3.22
C TYR A 75 4.60 -7.76 -3.23
N LEU A 76 3.65 -7.42 -4.11
CA LEU A 76 2.39 -8.18 -4.24
C LEU A 76 2.38 -9.18 -5.41
N ASP A 77 3.48 -9.31 -6.15
CA ASP A 77 3.65 -10.29 -7.23
C ASP A 77 4.63 -11.39 -6.77
N ASP A 78 5.67 -11.69 -7.55
CA ASP A 78 6.58 -12.82 -7.34
C ASP A 78 7.29 -12.85 -5.97
N ASP A 79 7.58 -11.67 -5.40
CA ASP A 79 8.26 -11.55 -4.09
C ASP A 79 7.30 -11.56 -2.90
N PHE A 80 6.02 -11.88 -3.11
CA PHE A 80 5.00 -11.79 -2.07
C PHE A 80 5.26 -12.71 -0.88
N LYS A 81 5.08 -12.14 0.31
CA LYS A 81 5.03 -12.84 1.58
C LYS A 81 3.82 -12.36 2.37
N GLN A 82 3.15 -13.29 3.05
CA GLN A 82 1.97 -12.98 3.86
C GLN A 82 2.24 -11.89 4.92
N GLU A 83 3.48 -11.81 5.44
CA GLU A 83 3.90 -10.80 6.42
C GLU A 83 3.67 -9.35 5.92
N TYR A 84 3.65 -9.11 4.61
CA TYR A 84 3.39 -7.78 4.06
C TYR A 84 1.93 -7.34 4.29
N LEU A 85 0.99 -8.29 4.31
CA LEU A 85 -0.39 -8.03 4.69
C LEU A 85 -0.47 -7.67 6.19
N ASP A 86 0.30 -8.36 7.04
CA ASP A 86 0.36 -8.07 8.48
C ASP A 86 0.98 -6.70 8.77
N ILE A 87 2.04 -6.31 8.05
CA ILE A 87 2.63 -4.96 8.13
C ILE A 87 1.56 -3.90 7.91
N VAL A 88 0.76 -4.02 6.85
CA VAL A 88 -0.26 -3.02 6.53
C VAL A 88 -1.46 -3.10 7.47
N THR A 89 -1.84 -4.30 7.93
CA THR A 89 -2.91 -4.48 8.93
C THR A 89 -2.57 -3.81 10.26
N SER A 90 -1.29 -3.74 10.62
CA SER A 90 -0.83 -3.09 11.86
C SER A 90 -1.03 -1.57 11.86
N VAL A 91 -1.30 -0.95 10.72
CA VAL A 91 -1.47 0.50 10.56
C VAL A 91 -2.84 0.93 11.10
N LYS A 92 -2.88 1.29 12.38
CA LYS A 92 -4.06 1.85 13.06
C LYS A 92 -3.98 3.39 13.09
N ARG A 93 -4.26 4.02 11.95
CA ARG A 93 -4.31 5.49 11.79
C ARG A 93 -5.69 5.92 11.30
N ASP A 94 -6.25 6.96 11.89
CA ASP A 94 -7.55 7.49 11.46
C ASP A 94 -7.45 8.48 10.28
N ALA A 95 -6.22 8.86 9.89
CA ALA A 95 -5.96 9.74 8.76
C ALA A 95 -6.57 9.18 7.46
N TYR A 96 -7.49 9.94 6.85
CA TYR A 96 -8.25 9.53 5.67
C TYR A 96 -7.38 8.96 4.54
N TYR A 97 -6.29 9.65 4.19
CA TYR A 97 -5.41 9.22 3.10
C TYR A 97 -4.61 7.94 3.41
N VAL A 98 -4.37 7.63 4.68
CA VAL A 98 -3.77 6.36 5.09
C VAL A 98 -4.81 5.25 5.00
N LYS A 99 -6.02 5.45 5.55
CA LYS A 99 -7.12 4.47 5.43
C LYS A 99 -7.42 4.14 3.96
N MET A 100 -7.45 5.16 3.10
CA MET A 100 -7.61 5.00 1.65
C MET A 100 -6.50 4.15 1.01
N MET A 101 -5.25 4.35 1.44
CA MET A 101 -4.11 3.59 0.93
C MET A 101 -4.17 2.14 1.39
N VAL A 102 -4.50 1.88 2.66
CA VAL A 102 -4.70 0.51 3.18
C VAL A 102 -5.81 -0.19 2.38
N ALA A 103 -6.94 0.47 2.14
CA ALA A 103 -8.02 -0.09 1.34
C ALA A 103 -7.59 -0.42 -0.10
N TRP A 104 -6.77 0.44 -0.71
CA TRP A 104 -6.23 0.20 -2.06
C TRP A 104 -5.20 -0.94 -2.07
N PHE A 105 -4.36 -1.02 -1.04
CA PHE A 105 -3.42 -2.12 -0.84
C PHE A 105 -4.13 -3.45 -0.81
N PHE A 106 -5.14 -3.61 0.06
CA PHE A 106 -5.87 -4.88 0.17
C PHE A 106 -6.71 -5.20 -1.08
N ALA A 107 -7.30 -4.22 -1.75
CA ALA A 107 -8.00 -4.47 -3.01
C ALA A 107 -7.04 -4.96 -4.11
N THR A 108 -5.81 -4.45 -4.11
CA THR A 108 -4.75 -4.90 -5.04
C THR A 108 -4.25 -6.29 -4.65
N ALA A 109 -4.08 -6.56 -3.36
CA ALA A 109 -3.68 -7.86 -2.85
C ALA A 109 -4.74 -8.94 -3.13
N LEU A 110 -6.03 -8.65 -3.00
CA LEU A 110 -7.11 -9.57 -3.42
C LEU A 110 -7.01 -9.93 -4.91
N ALA A 111 -6.61 -8.99 -5.76
CA ALA A 111 -6.47 -9.22 -7.19
C ALA A 111 -5.22 -10.04 -7.57
N LYS A 112 -4.18 -10.07 -6.71
CA LYS A 112 -2.89 -10.70 -7.03
C LYS A 112 -2.61 -11.97 -6.21
N GLN A 113 -3.08 -11.99 -4.97
CA GLN A 113 -2.75 -12.96 -3.92
C GLN A 113 -4.04 -13.35 -3.18
N TRP A 114 -5.05 -13.80 -3.93
CA TRP A 114 -6.41 -14.02 -3.43
C TRP A 114 -6.44 -14.90 -2.18
N GLU A 115 -5.85 -16.10 -2.26
CA GLU A 115 -5.87 -17.11 -1.19
C GLU A 115 -5.27 -16.59 0.11
N GLN A 116 -4.20 -15.80 0.04
CA GLN A 116 -3.52 -15.26 1.23
C GLN A 116 -4.19 -13.99 1.74
N THR A 117 -4.94 -13.27 0.89
CA THR A 117 -5.56 -11.99 1.25
C THR A 117 -6.99 -12.15 1.76
N ILE A 118 -7.77 -13.10 1.20
CA ILE A 118 -9.18 -13.27 1.56
C ILE A 118 -9.43 -13.51 3.07
N PRO A 119 -8.56 -14.21 3.84
CA PRO A 119 -8.80 -14.41 5.26
C PRO A 119 -8.82 -13.10 6.07
N TYR A 120 -8.13 -12.05 5.62
CA TYR A 120 -8.14 -10.74 6.28
C TYR A 120 -9.50 -10.05 6.19
N ILE A 121 -10.26 -10.35 5.13
CA ILE A 121 -11.62 -9.83 4.93
C ILE A 121 -12.62 -10.72 5.66
N GLU A 122 -12.54 -12.04 5.55
CA GLU A 122 -13.47 -12.93 6.25
C GLU A 122 -13.41 -12.75 7.77
N GLN A 123 -12.20 -12.65 8.32
CA GLN A 123 -11.95 -12.48 9.75
C GLN A 123 -12.07 -11.02 10.21
N LYS A 124 -12.45 -10.08 9.33
CA LYS A 124 -12.63 -8.66 9.63
C LYS A 124 -11.41 -8.03 10.33
N ARG A 125 -10.20 -8.35 9.84
CA ARG A 125 -8.93 -7.86 10.44
C ARG A 125 -8.68 -6.37 10.21
N LEU A 126 -9.46 -5.73 9.33
CA LEU A 126 -9.38 -4.30 9.02
C LEU A 126 -10.45 -3.51 9.77
N ALA A 127 -10.15 -2.25 10.11
CA ALA A 127 -11.14 -1.35 10.69
C ALA A 127 -12.37 -1.20 9.77
N PRO A 128 -13.60 -1.04 10.30
CA PRO A 128 -14.84 -1.17 9.53
C PRO A 128 -14.91 -0.33 8.26
N TRP A 129 -14.49 0.94 8.34
CA TRP A 129 -14.45 1.82 7.18
C TRP A 129 -13.48 1.29 6.10
N THR A 130 -12.25 0.93 6.51
CA THR A 130 -11.21 0.43 5.60
C THR A 130 -11.62 -0.90 4.99
N HIS A 131 -12.21 -1.81 5.78
CA HIS A 131 -12.76 -3.08 5.33
C HIS A 131 -13.79 -2.89 4.21
N ASN A 132 -14.80 -2.06 4.45
CA ASN A 132 -15.85 -1.80 3.47
C ASN A 132 -15.30 -1.09 2.22
N LYS A 133 -14.30 -0.22 2.40
CA LYS A 133 -13.62 0.48 1.30
C LYS A 133 -12.76 -0.47 0.46
N THR A 134 -12.10 -1.46 1.08
CA THR A 134 -11.40 -2.55 0.40
C THR A 134 -12.36 -3.32 -0.48
N ILE A 135 -13.49 -3.78 0.08
CA ILE A 135 -14.50 -4.52 -0.68
C ILE A 135 -15.00 -3.68 -1.84
N GLN A 136 -15.35 -2.40 -1.61
CA GLN A 136 -15.77 -1.48 -2.67
C GLN A 136 -14.74 -1.42 -3.81
N LYS A 137 -13.47 -1.19 -3.49
CA LYS A 137 -12.39 -1.10 -4.50
C LYS A 137 -12.16 -2.40 -5.24
N ALA A 138 -12.24 -3.53 -4.54
CA ALA A 138 -12.10 -4.84 -5.15
C ALA A 138 -13.23 -5.11 -6.13
N ILE A 139 -14.49 -4.83 -5.78
CA ILE A 139 -15.63 -5.12 -6.67
C ILE A 139 -15.71 -4.19 -7.89
N GLU A 140 -15.23 -2.94 -7.76
CA GLU A 140 -15.10 -1.98 -8.87
C GLU A 140 -13.93 -2.33 -9.81
N SER A 141 -12.99 -3.19 -9.37
CA SER A 141 -11.85 -3.62 -10.19
C SER A 141 -12.26 -4.65 -11.25
N TYR A 142 -11.67 -4.56 -12.44
CA TYR A 142 -11.77 -5.60 -13.48
C TYR A 142 -10.81 -6.78 -13.25
N ARG A 143 -9.94 -6.70 -12.23
CA ARG A 143 -8.89 -7.71 -11.98
C ARG A 143 -9.36 -8.92 -11.16
N ILE A 144 -10.59 -8.92 -10.67
CA ILE A 144 -11.20 -10.05 -9.96
C ILE A 144 -12.45 -10.51 -10.68
N THR A 145 -12.78 -11.80 -10.58
CA THR A 145 -13.89 -12.42 -11.29
C THR A 145 -15.25 -12.01 -10.73
N SER A 146 -16.33 -12.21 -11.50
CA SER A 146 -17.69 -11.95 -11.04
C SER A 146 -18.07 -12.75 -9.78
N GLU A 147 -17.55 -13.97 -9.66
CA GLU A 147 -17.75 -14.87 -8.53
C GLU A 147 -17.04 -14.31 -7.29
N GLN A 148 -15.79 -13.88 -7.42
CA GLN A 148 -15.05 -13.20 -6.35
C GLN A 148 -15.76 -11.92 -5.89
N LYS A 149 -16.34 -11.15 -6.82
CA LYS A 149 -17.14 -9.96 -6.48
C LYS A 149 -18.40 -10.33 -5.72
N ALA A 150 -19.13 -11.35 -6.16
CA ALA A 150 -20.33 -11.83 -5.50
C ALA A 150 -20.01 -12.32 -4.09
N PHE A 151 -18.87 -13.00 -3.91
CA PHE A 151 -18.37 -13.47 -2.62
C PHE A 151 -18.05 -12.33 -1.64
N LEU A 152 -17.38 -11.26 -2.11
CA LEU A 152 -16.98 -10.15 -1.24
C LEU A 152 -18.15 -9.27 -0.78
N LYS A 153 -19.19 -9.09 -1.60
CA LYS A 153 -20.34 -8.21 -1.31
C LYS A 153 -20.98 -8.43 0.07
N PRO A 154 -21.36 -9.66 0.47
CA PRO A 154 -21.98 -9.91 1.77
C PRO A 154 -21.02 -9.74 2.96
N LEU A 155 -19.69 -9.71 2.73
CA LEU A 155 -18.70 -9.56 3.79
C LEU A 155 -18.55 -8.12 4.30
N LYS A 156 -19.28 -7.15 3.73
CA LYS A 156 -19.30 -5.77 4.24
C LYS A 156 -19.81 -5.75 5.69
N ILE A 157 -19.13 -4.99 6.53
CA ILE A 157 -19.53 -4.76 7.92
C ILE A 157 -20.69 -3.77 7.91
N LYS A 158 -21.84 -4.20 8.40
CA LYS A 158 -22.97 -3.31 8.68
C LYS A 158 -22.69 -2.57 9.99
N GLY A 159 -22.80 -1.25 9.94
CA GLY A 159 -22.80 -0.37 11.11
C GLY A 159 -24.22 0.12 11.35
#